data_AF-A0A0K0EN56-F1
#
_entry.id   AF-A0A0K0EN56-F1
#
_cell.length_a   1.000
_cell.length_b   1.000
_cell.length_c   1.000
_cell.angle_alpha   90.00
_cell.angle_beta   90.00
_cell.angle_gamma   90.00
#
_symmetry.space_group_name_H-M   'P 1'
#
loop_
_entity.id
_entity.type
_entity.pdbx_description
1 polymer ?
#
loop_
_entity_poly.entity_id
_entity_poly.type
_entity_poly.pdbx_seq_one_letter_code
_entity_poly.pdbx_strand_id
1 'polypeptide(L)'
;MSAYERPLDDYLEMFIQFGYVLLFSPAFSLAAFCALINNFFEIKVDAFKLCNTVQRPFGRNVKNIGAWQKLMEVMGVAGVIVNCALIGQSCLMQRIFPDLSATGQILVVVIMEHVFLGARLLMDLLIPDTPNWVRLEISKMEHRKKETYKKNTIISQRKNNMYNVQNMSKNDNVNALPCDVQTSNIHNRQYSSKSFIKHNRNRRSCTPSDRRPLILDEND
;
A
#
# COMPACT_ATOMS: atom_id res chain seq x y z
N MET A 1 14.55 0.20 27.13
CA MET A 1 14.28 -0.36 25.79
C MET A 1 14.42 0.77 24.78
N SER A 2 15.13 0.54 23.67
CA SER A 2 15.26 1.54 22.60
C SER A 2 13.96 1.66 21.80
N ALA A 3 13.76 2.82 21.15
CA ALA A 3 12.64 3.03 20.24
C ALA A 3 12.88 2.30 18.91
N TYR A 4 11.85 1.60 18.42
CA TYR A 4 11.87 1.00 17.09
C TYR A 4 11.39 2.04 16.06
N GLU A 5 12.31 2.67 15.33
CA GLU A 5 11.96 3.76 14.43
C GLU A 5 11.31 3.25 13.13
N ARG A 6 11.99 2.33 12.41
CA ARG A 6 11.57 1.77 11.11
C ARG A 6 12.27 0.43 10.81
N PRO A 7 11.65 -0.49 10.06
CA PRO A 7 12.25 -1.78 9.66
C PRO A 7 13.33 -1.65 8.56
N LEU A 8 14.02 -0.50 8.44
CA LEU A 8 14.93 -0.26 7.32
C LEU A 8 16.12 -1.21 7.34
N ASP A 9 16.72 -1.40 8.50
CA ASP A 9 17.88 -2.28 8.68
C ASP A 9 17.49 -3.75 8.45
N ASP A 10 16.32 -4.15 8.96
CA ASP A 10 15.78 -5.51 8.78
C ASP A 10 15.54 -5.81 7.28
N TYR A 11 15.01 -4.85 6.51
CA TYR A 11 14.87 -5.00 5.05
C TYR A 11 16.22 -4.97 4.32
N LEU A 12 17.16 -4.14 4.75
CA LEU A 12 18.48 -4.04 4.13
C LEU A 12 19.28 -5.35 4.29
N GLU A 13 19.21 -5.97 5.46
CA GLU A 13 19.84 -7.27 5.73
C GLU A 13 19.32 -8.34 4.77
N MET A 14 17.99 -8.45 4.65
CA MET A 14 17.36 -9.37 3.70
C MET A 14 17.70 -9.05 2.24
N PHE A 15 17.80 -7.77 1.88
CA PHE A 15 18.19 -7.33 0.54
C PHE A 15 19.61 -7.73 0.17
N ILE A 16 20.57 -7.53 1.08
CA ILE A 16 21.97 -7.91 0.88
C ILE A 16 22.09 -9.43 0.75
N GLN A 17 21.41 -10.19 1.61
CA GLN A 17 21.39 -11.65 1.54
C GLN A 17 20.82 -12.16 0.22
N PHE A 18 19.71 -11.58 -0.24
CA PHE A 18 19.15 -11.87 -1.55
C PHE A 18 20.14 -11.58 -2.68
N GLY A 19 20.82 -10.43 -2.63
CA GLY A 19 21.85 -10.06 -3.59
C GLY A 19 22.99 -11.08 -3.68
N TYR A 20 23.51 -11.56 -2.54
CA TYR A 20 24.57 -12.57 -2.53
C TYR A 20 24.14 -13.89 -3.19
N VAL A 21 22.93 -14.36 -2.89
CA VAL A 21 22.39 -15.58 -3.48
C VAL A 21 22.16 -15.40 -4.98
N LEU A 22 21.61 -14.26 -5.39
CA LEU A 22 21.22 -14.01 -6.77
C LEU A 22 22.42 -13.73 -7.69
N LEU A 23 23.33 -12.84 -7.30
CA LEU A 23 24.42 -12.37 -8.15
C LEU A 23 25.53 -13.41 -8.33
N PHE A 24 25.76 -14.26 -7.33
CA PHE A 24 26.92 -15.18 -7.28
C PHE A 24 26.54 -16.66 -7.30
N SER A 25 25.31 -16.98 -7.74
CA SER A 25 24.80 -18.36 -7.76
C SER A 25 25.69 -19.39 -8.51
N PRO A 26 26.35 -19.08 -9.63
CA PRO A 26 27.20 -20.02 -10.35
C PRO A 26 28.55 -20.21 -9.66
N ALA A 27 29.00 -19.21 -8.91
CA ALA A 27 30.27 -19.25 -8.17
C ALA A 27 30.14 -20.01 -6.84
N PHE A 28 29.00 -19.89 -6.15
CA PHE A 28 28.75 -20.58 -4.89
C PHE A 28 27.32 -21.08 -4.78
N SER A 29 27.06 -22.27 -5.32
CA SER A 29 25.71 -22.87 -5.36
C SER A 29 25.11 -23.16 -3.97
N LEU A 30 25.95 -23.32 -2.93
CA LEU A 30 25.50 -23.57 -1.57
C LEU A 30 25.00 -22.29 -0.86
N ALA A 31 25.18 -21.11 -1.46
CA ALA A 31 24.71 -19.82 -0.92
C ALA A 31 23.22 -19.85 -0.57
N ALA A 32 22.40 -20.42 -1.45
CA ALA A 32 20.95 -20.49 -1.25
C ALA A 32 20.57 -21.34 -0.03
N PHE A 33 21.32 -22.41 0.23
CA PHE A 33 21.10 -23.26 1.40
C PHE A 33 21.51 -22.56 2.70
N CYS A 34 22.66 -21.87 2.70
CA CYS A 34 23.08 -21.04 3.82
C CYS A 34 22.07 -19.92 4.11
N ALA A 35 21.55 -19.27 3.06
CA ALA A 35 20.52 -18.25 3.18
C ALA A 35 19.20 -18.81 3.74
N LEU A 36 18.80 -20.03 3.37
CA LEU A 36 17.62 -20.68 3.92
C LEU A 36 17.77 -20.90 5.44
N ILE A 37 18.92 -21.40 5.88
CA ILE A 37 19.22 -21.59 7.30
C ILE A 37 19.23 -20.23 8.02
N ASN A 38 19.85 -19.21 7.43
CA ASN A 38 19.86 -17.87 8.01
C ASN A 38 18.44 -17.36 8.22
N ASN A 39 17.60 -17.41 7.18
CA ASN A 39 16.19 -16.98 7.26
C ASN A 39 15.38 -17.75 8.31
N PHE A 40 15.69 -19.03 8.54
CA PHE A 40 15.00 -19.81 9.56
C PHE A 40 15.29 -19.29 10.97
N PHE A 41 16.54 -18.95 11.27
CA PHE A 41 16.91 -18.33 12.53
C PHE A 41 16.44 -16.89 12.62
N GLU A 42 16.52 -16.14 11.52
CA GLU A 42 16.15 -14.71 11.46
C GLU A 42 14.71 -14.47 11.90
N ILE A 43 13.76 -15.29 11.43
CA ILE A 43 12.35 -15.21 11.85
C ILE A 43 12.21 -15.29 13.38
N LYS A 44 13.04 -16.09 14.05
CA LYS A 44 13.02 -16.23 15.51
C LYS A 44 13.73 -15.07 16.20
N VAL A 45 14.86 -14.63 15.66
CA VAL A 45 15.64 -13.51 16.20
C VAL A 45 14.86 -12.20 16.09
N ASP A 46 14.24 -11.90 14.96
CA ASP A 46 13.40 -10.71 14.77
C ASP A 46 12.17 -10.71 15.68
N ALA A 47 11.52 -11.87 15.82
CA ALA A 47 10.41 -12.01 16.76
C ALA A 47 10.86 -11.75 18.20
N PHE A 48 12.04 -12.24 18.58
CA PHE A 48 12.62 -11.98 19.90
C PHE A 48 12.96 -10.50 20.09
N LYS A 49 13.57 -9.85 19.09
CA LYS A 49 13.91 -8.41 19.08
C LYS A 49 12.68 -7.55 19.34
N LEU A 50 11.57 -7.82 18.66
CA LEU A 50 10.30 -7.09 18.81
C LEU A 50 9.60 -7.34 20.16
N CYS A 51 9.73 -8.52 20.73
CA CYS A 51 9.07 -8.89 21.99
C CYS A 51 9.85 -8.46 23.24
N ASN A 52 11.19 -8.54 23.19
CA ASN A 52 12.03 -8.46 24.39
C ASN A 52 13.06 -7.33 24.37
N THR A 53 13.43 -6.78 23.20
CA THR A 53 14.52 -5.80 23.09
C THR A 53 14.03 -4.37 22.93
N VAL A 54 13.01 -4.15 22.10
CA VAL A 54 12.50 -2.81 21.75
C VAL A 54 11.17 -2.48 22.43
N GLN A 55 10.87 -1.18 22.54
CA GLN A 55 9.54 -0.73 22.93
C GLN A 55 8.51 -1.11 21.85
N ARG A 56 7.28 -1.46 22.28
CA ARG A 56 6.16 -1.72 21.37
C ARG A 56 5.96 -0.58 20.36
N PRO A 57 6.14 -0.82 19.05
CA PRO A 57 5.96 0.20 18.04
C PRO A 57 4.48 0.52 17.80
N PHE A 58 4.19 1.73 17.31
CA PHE A 58 2.86 2.12 16.88
C PHE A 58 2.52 1.48 15.52
N GLY A 59 1.34 0.88 15.42
CA GLY A 59 0.87 0.27 14.19
C GLY A 59 0.64 1.30 13.09
N ARG A 60 1.29 1.12 11.94
CA ARG A 60 1.09 1.91 10.72
C ARG A 60 0.43 1.04 9.67
N ASN A 61 -0.63 1.53 9.04
CA ASN A 61 -1.25 0.84 7.91
C ASN A 61 -0.44 1.10 6.65
N VAL A 62 0.26 0.08 6.17
CA VAL A 62 1.00 0.08 4.90
C VAL A 62 0.32 -0.88 3.93
N LYS A 63 0.28 -0.52 2.64
CA LYS A 63 -0.34 -1.36 1.61
C LYS A 63 0.64 -2.38 1.04
N ASN A 64 1.91 -1.99 0.91
CA ASN A 64 2.98 -2.74 0.26
C ASN A 64 4.31 -2.53 1.01
N ILE A 65 5.35 -3.29 0.65
CA ILE A 65 6.73 -3.13 1.18
C ILE A 65 7.42 -1.83 0.70
N GLY A 66 6.86 -1.15 -0.30
CA GLY A 66 7.34 0.15 -0.78
C GLY A 66 8.51 0.05 -1.76
N ALA A 67 9.49 0.94 -1.62
CA ALA A 67 10.64 1.06 -2.53
C ALA A 67 11.48 -0.22 -2.64
N TRP A 68 11.49 -1.06 -1.60
CA TRP A 68 12.17 -2.35 -1.57
C TRP A 68 11.72 -3.29 -2.70
N GLN A 69 10.45 -3.23 -3.12
CA GLN A 69 9.98 -4.01 -4.28
C GLN A 69 10.76 -3.65 -5.54
N LYS A 70 10.86 -2.35 -5.84
CA LYS A 70 11.59 -1.86 -7.02
C LYS A 70 13.09 -2.17 -6.93
N LEU A 71 13.67 -2.08 -5.73
CA LEU A 71 15.07 -2.43 -5.52
C LEU A 71 15.34 -3.91 -5.79
N MET A 72 14.50 -4.80 -5.27
CA MET A 72 14.60 -6.25 -5.52
C MET A 72 14.41 -6.57 -7.01
N GLU A 73 13.52 -5.86 -7.69
CA GLU A 73 13.29 -5.98 -9.13
C GLU A 73 14.54 -5.60 -9.94
N VAL A 74 15.15 -4.45 -9.64
CA VAL A 74 16.41 -3.99 -10.27
C VAL A 74 17.55 -4.96 -9.97
N MET A 75 17.66 -5.44 -8.73
CA MET A 75 18.62 -6.47 -8.35
C MET A 75 18.40 -7.75 -9.16
N GLY A 76 17.14 -8.11 -9.45
CA GLY A 76 16.74 -9.18 -10.37
C GLY A 76 17.36 -9.03 -11.76
N VAL A 77 17.28 -7.84 -12.36
CA VAL A 77 17.89 -7.53 -13.67
C VAL A 77 19.42 -7.64 -13.60
N ALA A 78 20.01 -7.03 -12.58
CA ALA A 78 21.46 -7.09 -12.36
C ALA A 78 21.94 -8.54 -12.21
N GLY A 79 21.15 -9.39 -11.53
CA GLY A 79 21.41 -10.82 -11.40
C GLY A 79 21.48 -11.53 -12.75
N VAL A 80 20.58 -11.26 -13.68
CA VAL A 80 20.66 -11.85 -15.02
C VAL A 80 21.96 -11.45 -15.71
N ILE A 81 22.30 -10.17 -15.70
CA ILE A 81 23.51 -9.64 -16.35
C ILE A 81 24.77 -10.27 -15.75
N VAL A 82 24.91 -10.25 -14.42
CA VAL A 82 26.09 -10.77 -13.72
C VAL A 82 26.22 -12.28 -13.92
N ASN A 83 25.13 -13.04 -13.82
CA ASN A 83 25.17 -14.49 -14.02
C ASN A 83 25.53 -14.87 -15.46
N CYS A 84 25.00 -14.17 -16.47
CA CYS A 84 25.36 -14.39 -17.86
C CYS A 84 26.85 -14.08 -18.11
N ALA A 85 27.36 -12.99 -17.51
CA ALA A 85 28.77 -12.64 -17.58
C ALA A 85 29.68 -13.68 -16.89
N LEU A 86 29.30 -14.16 -15.70
CA LEU A 86 30.05 -15.20 -14.98
C LEU A 86 30.13 -16.51 -15.79
N ILE A 87 29.02 -16.93 -16.41
CA ILE A 87 29.00 -18.10 -17.29
C ILE A 87 29.88 -17.84 -18.53
N GLY A 88 29.79 -16.65 -19.12
CA GLY A 88 30.58 -16.28 -20.29
C GLY A 88 32.10 -16.27 -20.05
N GLN A 89 32.53 -15.83 -18.87
CA GLN A 89 33.94 -15.84 -18.46
C GLN A 89 34.40 -17.21 -17.95
N SER A 90 33.48 -18.14 -17.69
CA SER A 90 33.83 -19.46 -17.22
C SER A 90 34.47 -20.30 -18.33
N CYS A 91 35.43 -21.16 -17.96
CA CYS A 91 36.07 -22.12 -18.86
C CYS A 91 35.05 -23.06 -19.55
N LEU A 92 33.84 -23.18 -18.99
CA LEU A 92 32.74 -23.95 -19.59
C LEU A 92 32.41 -23.48 -21.01
N MET A 93 32.43 -22.17 -21.25
CA MET A 93 32.06 -21.63 -22.57
C MET A 93 33.08 -22.02 -23.65
N GLN A 94 34.37 -21.99 -23.30
CA GLN A 94 35.46 -22.41 -24.19
C GLN A 94 35.43 -23.92 -24.45
N ARG A 95 34.94 -24.72 -23.49
CA ARG A 95 34.81 -26.17 -23.63
C ARG A 95 33.63 -26.59 -24.50
N ILE A 96 32.50 -25.89 -24.41
CA ILE A 96 31.30 -26.20 -25.20
C ILE A 96 31.44 -25.69 -26.64
N PHE A 97 32.10 -24.55 -26.83
CA PHE A 97 32.27 -23.90 -28.13
C PHE A 97 33.75 -23.60 -28.42
N PRO A 98 34.58 -24.64 -28.65
CA PRO A 98 36.03 -24.48 -28.81
C PRO A 98 36.41 -23.69 -30.08
N ASP A 99 35.59 -23.77 -31.13
CA ASP A 99 35.89 -23.15 -32.43
C ASP A 99 35.45 -21.68 -32.53
N LEU A 100 34.84 -21.12 -31.48
CA LEU A 100 34.34 -19.75 -31.49
C LEU A 100 35.44 -18.75 -31.11
N SER A 101 35.68 -17.77 -31.99
CA SER A 101 36.50 -16.58 -31.69
C SER A 101 35.95 -15.79 -30.48
N ALA A 102 36.79 -15.00 -29.82
CA ALA A 102 36.42 -14.19 -28.65
C ALA A 102 35.18 -13.31 -28.91
N THR A 103 35.07 -12.73 -30.10
CA THR A 103 33.88 -11.96 -30.51
C THR A 103 32.62 -12.83 -30.58
N GLY A 104 32.73 -14.06 -31.08
CA GLY A 104 31.62 -15.01 -31.15
C GLY A 104 31.14 -15.43 -29.76
N GLN A 105 32.06 -15.64 -28.82
CA GLN A 105 31.72 -15.98 -27.43
C GLN A 105 30.93 -14.85 -26.75
N ILE A 106 31.35 -13.58 -26.93
CA ILE A 106 30.62 -12.42 -26.42
C ILE A 106 29.22 -12.33 -27.01
N LEU A 107 29.07 -12.54 -28.32
CA LEU A 107 27.75 -12.53 -28.98
C LEU A 107 26.82 -13.60 -28.41
N VAL A 108 27.32 -14.81 -28.16
CA VAL A 108 26.50 -15.87 -27.54
C VAL A 108 26.06 -15.49 -26.14
N VAL A 109 26.94 -14.89 -25.32
CA VAL A 109 26.60 -14.40 -23.97
C VAL A 109 25.52 -13.33 -24.04
N VAL A 110 25.63 -12.36 -24.96
CA VAL A 110 24.64 -11.30 -25.15
C VAL A 110 23.29 -11.87 -25.62
N ILE A 111 23.29 -12.82 -26.55
CA ILE A 111 22.06 -13.49 -27.00
C ILE A 111 21.42 -14.23 -25.84
N MET A 112 22.20 -15.00 -25.08
CA MET A 112 21.74 -15.72 -23.91
C MET A 112 21.14 -14.78 -22.86
N GLU A 113 21.81 -13.66 -22.58
CA GLU A 113 21.32 -12.59 -21.70
C GLU A 113 19.95 -12.06 -22.16
N HIS A 114 19.79 -11.71 -23.45
CA HIS A 114 18.52 -11.22 -23.99
C HIS A 114 17.40 -12.26 -23.91
N VAL A 115 17.71 -13.55 -24.07
CA VAL A 115 16.74 -14.63 -23.87
C VAL A 115 16.28 -14.68 -22.41
N PHE A 116 17.21 -14.58 -21.44
CA PHE A 116 16.85 -14.57 -20.03
C PHE A 116 16.08 -13.31 -19.61
N LEU A 117 16.44 -12.13 -20.12
CA LEU A 117 15.69 -10.89 -19.90
C LEU A 117 14.30 -10.95 -20.54
N GLY A 118 14.19 -11.51 -21.75
CA GLY A 118 12.91 -11.75 -22.40
C GLY A 118 12.03 -12.72 -21.63
N ALA A 119 12.61 -13.80 -21.10
CA ALA A 119 11.88 -14.76 -20.25
C ALA A 119 11.40 -14.11 -18.94
N ARG A 120 12.23 -13.27 -18.30
CA ARG A 120 11.82 -12.49 -17.12
C ARG A 120 10.64 -11.58 -17.44
N LEU A 121 10.73 -10.79 -18.52
CA LEU A 121 9.65 -9.92 -18.96
C LEU A 121 8.37 -10.71 -19.28
N LEU A 122 8.49 -11.88 -19.89
CA LEU A 122 7.36 -12.75 -20.15
C LEU A 122 6.69 -13.21 -18.85
N MET A 123 7.47 -13.55 -17.83
CA MET A 123 6.93 -13.92 -16.51
C MET A 123 6.20 -12.76 -15.86
N ASP A 124 6.74 -11.54 -15.95
CA ASP A 124 6.09 -10.32 -15.45
C ASP A 124 4.76 -10.02 -16.18
N LEU A 125 4.65 -10.41 -17.46
CA LEU A 125 3.40 -10.27 -18.23
C LEU A 125 2.40 -11.41 -17.98
N LEU A 126 2.89 -12.62 -17.70
CA LEU A 126 2.05 -13.81 -17.54
C LEU A 126 1.40 -13.87 -16.15
N ILE A 127 2.08 -13.37 -15.12
CA ILE A 127 1.63 -13.48 -13.73
C ILE A 127 0.93 -12.16 -13.32
N PRO A 128 -0.40 -12.15 -13.16
CA PRO A 128 -1.09 -10.96 -12.69
C PRO A 128 -0.79 -10.71 -11.20
N ASP A 129 -0.45 -9.46 -10.84
CA ASP A 129 -0.12 -9.04 -9.46
C ASP A 129 -1.22 -9.33 -8.43
N THR A 130 -2.48 -9.37 -8.87
CA THR A 130 -3.63 -9.63 -8.00
C THR A 130 -4.35 -10.89 -8.45
N PRO A 131 -4.53 -11.89 -7.57
CA PRO A 131 -5.28 -13.08 -7.92
C PRO A 131 -6.78 -12.76 -8.08
N ASN A 132 -7.48 -13.58 -8.87
CA ASN A 132 -8.87 -13.34 -9.27
C ASN A 132 -9.85 -13.23 -8.09
N TRP A 133 -9.66 -14.03 -7.04
CA TRP A 133 -10.54 -14.01 -5.86
C TRP A 133 -10.41 -12.70 -5.08
N VAL A 134 -9.21 -12.11 -5.01
CA VAL A 134 -8.99 -10.79 -4.39
C VAL A 134 -9.67 -9.72 -5.23
N ARG A 135 -9.52 -9.77 -6.56
CA ARG A 135 -10.16 -8.81 -7.47
C ARG A 135 -11.68 -8.83 -7.36
N LEU A 136 -12.25 -10.03 -7.27
CA LEU A 136 -13.68 -10.21 -7.07
C LEU A 136 -14.13 -9.58 -5.75
N GLU A 137 -13.38 -9.80 -4.66
CA GLU A 137 -13.73 -9.27 -3.35
C GLU A 137 -13.59 -7.75 -3.28
N ILE A 138 -12.54 -7.18 -3.88
CA ILE A 138 -12.40 -5.72 -4.05
C ILE A 138 -13.61 -5.17 -4.81
N SER A 139 -13.99 -5.80 -5.91
CA SER A 139 -15.14 -5.38 -6.73
C SER A 139 -16.46 -5.41 -5.97
N LYS A 140 -16.70 -6.45 -5.16
CA LYS A 140 -17.87 -6.56 -4.27
C LYS A 140 -17.88 -5.46 -3.20
N MET A 141 -16.75 -5.23 -2.55
CA MET A 141 -16.60 -4.17 -1.55
C MET A 141 -16.84 -2.79 -2.16
N GLU A 142 -16.33 -2.53 -3.36
CA GLU A 142 -16.54 -1.28 -4.08
C GLU A 142 -17.99 -1.08 -4.49
N HIS A 143 -18.66 -2.13 -4.96
CA HIS A 143 -20.07 -2.07 -5.32
C HIS A 143 -20.93 -1.70 -4.11
N ARG A 144 -20.73 -2.38 -2.97
CA ARG A 144 -21.44 -2.10 -1.71
C ARG A 144 -21.23 -0.65 -1.24
N LYS A 145 -19.99 -0.13 -1.35
CA LYS A 145 -19.69 1.28 -1.00
C LYS A 145 -20.49 2.25 -1.87
N LYS A 146 -20.59 1.99 -3.19
CA LYS A 146 -21.37 2.82 -4.12
C LYS A 146 -22.87 2.80 -3.78
N GLU A 147 -23.42 1.65 -3.40
CA GLU A 147 -24.82 1.55 -2.98
C GLU A 147 -25.10 2.32 -1.69
N THR A 148 -24.25 2.17 -0.67
CA THR A 148 -24.38 2.91 0.59
C THR A 148 -24.26 4.41 0.36
N TYR A 149 -23.33 4.85 -0.50
CA TYR A 149 -23.18 6.26 -0.86
C TYR A 149 -24.46 6.80 -1.49
N LYS A 150 -25.01 6.14 -2.52
CA LYS A 150 -26.28 6.55 -3.16
C LYS A 150 -27.44 6.65 -2.16
N LYS A 151 -27.60 5.65 -1.28
CA LYS A 151 -28.63 5.65 -0.23
C LYS A 151 -28.46 6.84 0.71
N ASN A 152 -27.24 7.10 1.19
CA ASN A 152 -26.95 8.23 2.07
C ASN A 152 -27.19 9.58 1.39
N THR A 153 -26.88 9.71 0.10
CA THR A 153 -27.16 10.92 -0.69
C THR A 153 -28.66 11.18 -0.82
N ILE A 154 -29.46 10.14 -1.14
CA ILE A 154 -30.92 10.28 -1.22
C ILE A 154 -31.51 10.64 0.16
N ILE A 155 -31.03 10.01 1.23
CA ILE A 155 -31.49 10.29 2.60
C ILE A 155 -31.16 11.74 3.01
N SER A 156 -29.94 12.20 2.72
CA SER A 156 -29.54 13.58 3.04
C SER A 156 -30.34 14.62 2.23
N GLN A 157 -30.57 14.38 0.94
CA GLN A 157 -31.46 15.23 0.12
C GLN A 157 -32.89 15.27 0.66
N ARG A 158 -33.47 14.10 1.02
CA ARG A 158 -34.82 14.04 1.62
C ARG A 158 -34.90 14.80 2.93
N LYS A 159 -33.90 14.66 3.82
CA LYS A 159 -33.84 15.43 5.07
C LYS A 159 -33.80 16.93 4.80
N ASN A 160 -32.96 17.39 3.87
CA ASN A 160 -32.88 18.80 3.51
C ASN A 160 -34.21 19.34 2.97
N ASN A 161 -34.89 18.59 2.08
CA ASN A 161 -36.22 18.96 1.61
C ASN A 161 -37.24 19.04 2.76
N MET A 162 -37.22 18.08 3.70
CA MET A 162 -38.11 18.09 4.86
C MET A 162 -37.87 19.31 5.77
N TYR A 163 -36.61 19.66 6.02
CA TYR A 163 -36.25 20.88 6.77
C TYR A 163 -36.74 22.15 6.06
N ASN A 164 -36.58 22.23 4.73
CA ASN A 164 -37.06 23.39 3.96
C ASN A 164 -38.58 23.53 4.00
N VAL A 165 -39.33 22.42 3.87
CA VAL A 165 -40.80 22.42 3.97
C VAL A 165 -41.26 22.88 5.37
N GLN A 166 -40.61 22.40 6.43
CA GLN A 166 -40.93 22.84 7.79
C GLN A 166 -40.66 24.34 8.00
N ASN A 167 -39.55 24.86 7.47
CA ASN A 167 -39.25 26.29 7.56
C ASN A 167 -40.23 27.15 6.75
N MET A 168 -40.69 26.67 5.59
CA MET A 168 -41.69 27.35 4.77
C MET A 168 -43.03 27.42 5.49
N SER A 169 -43.54 26.30 6.01
CA SER A 169 -44.77 26.27 6.82
C SER A 169 -44.68 27.15 8.08
N LYS A 170 -43.50 27.24 8.71
CA LYS A 170 -43.30 28.12 9.86
C LYS A 170 -43.34 29.61 9.48
N ASN A 171 -42.81 29.98 8.32
CA ASN A 171 -42.89 31.35 7.81
C ASN A 171 -44.32 31.72 7.36
N ASP A 172 -45.05 30.82 6.72
CA ASP A 172 -46.44 31.06 6.32
C ASP A 172 -47.35 31.30 7.52
N ASN A 173 -47.16 30.53 8.61
CA ASN A 173 -47.85 30.74 9.88
C ASN A 173 -47.49 32.09 10.54
N VAL A 174 -46.28 32.60 10.33
CA VAL A 174 -45.85 33.92 10.85
C VAL A 174 -46.43 35.07 10.01
N ASN A 175 -46.60 34.87 8.70
CA ASN A 175 -47.11 35.88 7.79
C ASN A 175 -48.66 35.96 7.76
N ALA A 176 -49.36 34.94 8.27
CA ALA A 176 -50.81 34.92 8.40
C ALA A 176 -51.34 35.56 9.71
N LEU A 177 -50.46 36.08 10.58
CA LEU A 177 -50.83 36.80 11.80
C LEU A 177 -51.29 38.24 11.45
N PRO A 178 -52.29 38.81 12.15
CA PRO A 178 -52.77 40.18 11.89
C PRO A 178 -51.62 41.21 11.96
N CYS A 179 -51.69 42.24 11.10
CA CYS A 179 -50.63 43.25 10.91
C CYS A 179 -50.18 44.03 12.17
N ASP A 180 -50.89 43.88 13.29
CA ASP A 180 -50.59 44.60 14.54
C ASP A 180 -49.45 43.97 15.38
N VAL A 181 -48.96 42.78 15.03
CA VAL A 181 -47.95 42.03 15.85
C VAL A 181 -46.58 41.87 15.17
N GLN A 182 -46.44 42.26 13.90
CA GLN A 182 -45.25 41.91 13.10
C GLN A 182 -44.01 42.79 13.39
N THR A 183 -44.19 43.97 13.99
CA THR A 183 -43.13 44.95 14.29
C THR A 183 -42.25 44.62 15.50
N SER A 184 -42.60 43.64 16.35
CA SER A 184 -41.82 43.30 17.55
C SER A 184 -40.75 42.21 17.33
N ASN A 185 -40.81 41.46 16.23
CA ASN A 185 -39.97 40.27 16.01
C ASN A 185 -38.61 40.53 15.36
N ILE A 186 -38.33 41.74 14.87
CA ILE A 186 -37.03 42.08 14.27
C ILE A 186 -35.93 42.16 15.34
N HIS A 187 -36.26 42.47 16.60
CA HIS A 187 -35.26 42.65 17.66
C HIS A 187 -34.79 41.34 18.33
N ASN A 188 -35.53 40.24 18.19
CA ASN A 188 -35.22 38.98 18.89
C ASN A 188 -34.41 37.94 18.08
N ARG A 189 -34.14 38.21 16.79
CA ARG A 189 -33.32 37.29 15.96
C ARG A 189 -31.85 37.25 16.35
N GLN A 190 -31.37 38.25 17.10
CA GLN A 190 -29.97 38.35 17.48
C GLN A 190 -29.57 37.41 18.64
N TYR A 191 -30.54 36.94 19.45
CA TYR A 191 -30.28 36.18 20.68
C TYR A 191 -30.44 34.66 20.59
N SER A 192 -30.83 34.11 19.43
CA SER A 192 -30.88 32.66 19.20
C SER A 192 -29.64 32.13 18.45
N SER A 193 -28.47 32.70 18.74
CA SER A 193 -27.18 32.18 18.24
C SER A 193 -26.35 31.49 19.34
N LYS A 194 -26.89 31.32 20.54
CA LYS A 194 -26.17 30.67 21.65
C LYS A 194 -27.09 29.78 22.46
N SER A 195 -27.10 28.49 22.11
CA SER A 195 -27.03 27.34 23.04
C SER A 195 -27.69 26.12 22.41
N PHE A 196 -26.89 25.12 22.04
CA PHE A 196 -26.98 23.76 22.61
C PHE A 196 -25.92 22.86 21.95
N ILE A 197 -24.64 23.10 22.26
CA ILE A 197 -23.66 22.01 22.21
C ILE A 197 -23.87 21.22 23.50
N LYS A 198 -24.77 20.23 23.46
CA LYS A 198 -24.82 19.22 24.52
C LYS A 198 -23.69 18.25 24.23
N HIS A 199 -22.59 18.42 24.97
CA HIS A 199 -21.49 17.47 25.02
C HIS A 199 -22.03 16.13 25.56
N ASN A 200 -22.26 15.17 24.66
CA ASN A 200 -22.57 13.79 25.04
C ASN A 200 -21.24 13.07 25.34
N ARG A 201 -20.81 13.10 26.61
CA ARG A 201 -19.77 12.20 27.12
C ARG A 201 -20.42 10.83 27.36
N ASN A 202 -19.70 9.79 26.89
CA ASN A 202 -19.91 8.35 27.06
C ASN A 202 -20.84 7.63 26.08
N ARG A 203 -20.23 7.04 25.05
CA ARG A 203 -20.05 5.58 24.91
C ARG A 203 -18.89 5.30 23.95
N ARG A 204 -17.77 4.76 24.45
CA ARG A 204 -16.78 4.05 23.61
C ARG A 204 -17.40 2.70 23.25
N SER A 205 -18.12 2.67 22.13
CA SER A 205 -18.41 1.44 21.39
C SER A 205 -17.53 1.48 20.15
N CYS A 206 -16.48 0.65 20.14
CA CYS A 206 -15.63 0.47 18.96
C CYS A 206 -16.49 -0.01 17.80
N THR A 207 -16.66 0.83 16.76
CA THR A 207 -17.19 0.41 15.46
C THR A 207 -16.29 0.98 14.35
N PRO A 208 -16.10 0.26 13.24
CA PRO A 208 -15.01 0.50 12.30
C PRO A 208 -15.42 1.49 11.20
N SER A 209 -15.64 2.77 11.57
CA SER A 209 -16.02 3.80 10.59
C SER A 209 -15.20 5.09 10.64
N ASP A 210 -14.18 5.19 11.49
CA ASP A 210 -13.32 6.38 11.55
C ASP A 210 -12.21 6.31 10.49
N ARG A 211 -12.61 6.34 9.21
CA ARG A 211 -11.73 6.67 8.09
C ARG A 211 -11.70 8.19 7.97
N ARG A 212 -10.67 8.81 8.57
CA ARG A 212 -10.25 10.17 8.21
C ARG A 212 -9.87 10.19 6.72
N PRO A 213 -10.28 11.19 5.92
CA PRO A 213 -9.73 11.36 4.58
C PRO A 213 -8.23 11.65 4.71
N LEU A 214 -7.42 10.84 4.03
CA LEU A 214 -6.02 11.14 3.77
C LEU A 214 -5.97 12.44 2.97
N ILE A 215 -5.42 13.48 3.60
CA ILE A 215 -4.79 14.58 2.87
C ILE A 215 -3.67 13.91 2.08
N LEU A 216 -3.78 14.00 0.75
CA LEU A 216 -2.67 13.72 -0.15
C LEU A 216 -1.65 14.83 0.11
N ASP A 217 -0.64 14.55 0.94
CA ASP A 217 0.62 15.27 0.81
C ASP A 217 1.30 14.69 -0.43
N GLU A 218 1.03 15.34 -1.54
CA GLU A 218 1.88 15.34 -2.72
C GLU A 218 3.17 16.07 -2.31
N ASN A 219 4.24 15.30 -2.05
CA ASN A 219 5.65 15.59 -2.37
C ASN A 219 6.59 14.63 -1.62
N ASP A 220 7.55 14.08 -2.39
CA ASP A 220 8.76 13.32 -2.06
C ASP A 220 8.67 11.82 -1.70
#